data_AF-A0A257LZI0-F1
#
_entry.id   AF-A0A257LZI0-F1
#
_cell.length_a   1.000
_cell.length_b   1.000
_cell.length_c   1.000
_cell.angle_alpha   90.00
_cell.angle_beta   90.00
_cell.angle_gamma   90.00
#
_symmetry.space_group_name_H-M   'P 1'
#
loop_
_entity.id
_entity.type
_entity.pdbx_description
1 polymer ?
#
loop_
_entity_poly.entity_id
_entity_poly.type
_entity_poly.pdbx_seq_one_letter_code
_entity_poly.pdbx_strand_id
1 'polypeptide(L)'
;MSTLLTIPGLGKSSLELLEAVGFLDEDSLAKAGLEELVDELERANSVLKIAKRPPRRADVQKWLLAARERVGFVEEEIPPAPLIAVNYEGNPDVLALLEKAPIAIPLPARLLMDNQLAVGDIPPAIFLNRVVGDLDVRVSNETPARTPVRAVTTGAVQLGETYPQRREFDVTRIRSIADMESLNSSKPSSTPAADPGNDRVALIRAPRAETNRGRDPESRTYIRGVLHTHPKEMLMGALVTLLLIIDLPLAVLSAVLLLLSDQKPETFSWVPKWFLAFPLALPVIGLAFLALCVAGGKCRICTQRQFVPRACRKNVKAHHVPIIGYIVPTALHMLFFRWFRCTYCGTPVRLKE
;
A
#
# COMPACT_ATOMS: atom_id res chain seq x y z
N MET A 1 4.85 3.95 -60.35
CA MET A 1 6.18 3.40 -60.66
C MET A 1 6.89 3.30 -59.33
N SER A 2 7.18 2.08 -58.89
CA SER A 2 7.66 1.76 -57.54
C SER A 2 8.99 2.46 -57.24
N THR A 3 9.01 3.31 -56.21
CA THR A 3 10.20 3.99 -55.68
C THR A 3 11.22 3.01 -55.10
N LEU A 4 10.88 1.72 -54.96
CA LEU A 4 11.74 0.69 -54.40
C LEU A 4 12.84 0.17 -55.35
N LEU A 5 12.77 0.47 -56.66
CA LEU A 5 13.78 0.05 -57.65
C LEU A 5 15.14 0.75 -57.45
N THR A 6 15.17 1.84 -56.68
CA THR A 6 16.36 2.63 -56.42
C THR A 6 17.27 2.05 -55.32
N ILE A 7 16.81 1.01 -54.61
CA ILE A 7 17.56 0.35 -53.53
C ILE A 7 18.56 -0.66 -54.12
N PRO A 8 19.87 -0.57 -53.77
CA PRO A 8 20.88 -1.48 -54.30
C PRO A 8 20.65 -2.91 -53.82
N GLY A 9 20.65 -3.86 -54.77
CA GLY A 9 20.49 -5.29 -54.48
C GLY A 9 19.04 -5.79 -54.44
N LEU A 10 18.06 -4.97 -54.81
CA LEU A 10 16.67 -5.41 -54.97
C LEU A 10 16.45 -6.00 -56.37
N GLY A 11 16.22 -7.31 -56.46
CA GLY A 11 15.86 -7.98 -57.71
C GLY A 11 14.37 -7.85 -58.04
N LYS A 12 13.99 -8.05 -59.32
CA LYS A 12 12.58 -7.95 -59.76
C LYS A 12 11.63 -8.86 -58.98
N SER A 13 12.04 -10.11 -58.72
CA SER A 13 11.27 -11.07 -57.93
C SER A 13 11.14 -10.69 -56.44
N SER A 14 12.12 -9.98 -55.90
CA SER A 14 12.10 -9.50 -54.52
C SER A 14 11.21 -8.27 -54.35
N LEU A 15 11.16 -7.43 -55.39
CA LEU A 15 10.26 -6.28 -55.45
C LEU A 15 8.80 -6.74 -55.52
N GLU A 16 8.48 -7.69 -56.41
CA GLU A 16 7.12 -8.26 -56.50
C GLU A 16 6.67 -8.91 -55.18
N LEU A 17 7.60 -9.52 -54.43
CA LEU A 17 7.33 -10.04 -53.10
C LEU A 17 7.06 -8.94 -52.07
N LEU A 18 7.85 -7.86 -52.07
CA LEU A 18 7.63 -6.73 -51.17
C LEU A 18 6.30 -6.01 -51.46
N GLU A 19 5.96 -5.83 -52.73
CA GLU A 19 4.67 -5.29 -53.14
C GLU A 19 3.51 -6.20 -52.72
N ALA A 20 3.68 -7.52 -52.80
CA ALA A 20 2.68 -8.50 -52.36
C ALA A 20 2.47 -8.52 -50.83
N VAL A 21 3.50 -8.19 -50.06
CA VAL A 21 3.41 -8.02 -48.59
C VAL A 21 2.82 -6.64 -48.23
N GLY A 22 2.72 -5.72 -49.19
CA GLY A 22 2.12 -4.39 -48.99
C GLY A 22 3.13 -3.27 -48.76
N PHE A 23 4.42 -3.53 -48.98
CA PHE A 23 5.47 -2.50 -48.95
C PHE A 23 5.63 -1.89 -50.34
N LEU A 24 5.03 -0.72 -50.55
CA LEU A 24 5.02 0.01 -51.82
C LEU A 24 6.02 1.18 -51.86
N ASP A 25 6.38 1.73 -50.69
CA ASP A 25 7.17 2.95 -50.53
C ASP A 25 8.43 2.72 -49.68
N GLU A 26 9.50 3.48 -49.97
CA GLU A 26 10.77 3.45 -49.21
C GLU A 26 10.57 3.79 -47.73
N ASP A 27 9.62 4.69 -47.40
CA ASP A 27 9.27 5.07 -46.03
C ASP A 27 8.65 3.92 -45.22
N SER A 28 7.81 3.12 -45.89
CA SER A 28 7.14 1.96 -45.28
C SER A 28 8.14 0.84 -45.02
N LEU A 29 9.09 0.66 -45.94
CA LEU A 29 10.19 -0.30 -45.76
C LEU A 29 11.13 0.14 -44.64
N ALA A 30 11.50 1.43 -44.55
CA ALA A 30 12.43 1.94 -43.54
C ALA A 30 11.93 1.73 -42.09
N LYS A 31 10.61 1.79 -41.88
CA LYS A 31 9.95 1.61 -40.58
C LYS A 31 9.73 0.15 -40.18
N ALA A 32 9.90 -0.80 -41.10
CA ALA A 32 9.65 -2.21 -40.82
C ALA A 32 10.71 -2.82 -39.88
N GLY A 33 10.27 -3.75 -39.03
CA GLY A 33 11.15 -4.57 -38.20
C GLY A 33 11.82 -5.68 -39.01
N LEU A 34 13.10 -5.94 -38.77
CA LEU A 34 13.87 -6.95 -39.53
C LEU A 34 13.29 -8.37 -39.41
N GLU A 35 12.92 -8.78 -38.20
CA GLU A 35 12.40 -10.14 -37.94
C GLU A 35 11.01 -10.32 -38.55
N GLU A 36 10.11 -9.36 -38.32
CA GLU A 36 8.75 -9.38 -38.83
C GLU A 36 8.74 -9.40 -40.37
N LEU A 37 9.57 -8.60 -41.00
CA LEU A 37 9.67 -8.55 -42.47
C LEU A 37 10.21 -9.84 -43.07
N VAL A 38 11.19 -10.49 -42.43
CA VAL A 38 11.74 -11.77 -42.91
C VAL A 38 10.67 -12.86 -42.82
N ASP A 39 9.94 -12.94 -41.71
CA ASP A 39 8.86 -13.90 -41.50
C ASP A 39 7.71 -13.68 -42.50
N GLU A 40 7.33 -12.43 -42.75
CA GLU A 40 6.27 -12.08 -43.70
C GLU A 40 6.68 -12.38 -45.14
N LEU A 41 7.92 -12.10 -45.53
CA LEU A 41 8.44 -12.44 -46.85
C LEU A 41 8.54 -13.95 -47.06
N GLU A 42 8.90 -14.71 -46.01
CA GLU A 42 8.92 -16.17 -46.08
C GLU A 42 7.51 -16.75 -46.22
N ARG A 43 6.55 -16.25 -45.43
CA ARG A 43 5.13 -16.64 -45.54
C ARG A 43 4.56 -16.29 -46.91
N ALA A 44 4.76 -15.06 -47.38
CA ALA A 44 4.27 -14.62 -48.70
C ALA A 44 4.89 -15.44 -49.83
N ASN A 45 6.18 -15.75 -49.77
CA ASN A 45 6.81 -16.58 -50.78
C ASN A 45 6.35 -18.05 -50.73
N SER A 46 5.99 -18.57 -49.56
CA SER A 46 5.41 -19.92 -49.44
C SER A 46 4.04 -20.04 -50.12
N VAL A 47 3.23 -18.99 -50.08
CA VAL A 47 1.88 -18.93 -50.64
C VAL A 47 1.91 -18.58 -52.14
N LEU A 48 2.65 -17.53 -52.49
CA LEU A 48 2.63 -16.94 -53.83
C LEU A 48 3.70 -17.52 -54.76
N LYS A 49 4.72 -18.20 -54.22
CA LYS A 49 5.82 -18.87 -54.96
C LYS A 49 6.49 -17.98 -56.02
N ILE A 50 6.59 -16.68 -55.74
CA ILE A 50 7.11 -15.66 -56.66
C ILE A 50 8.62 -15.84 -56.87
N ALA A 51 9.37 -16.17 -55.82
CA ALA A 51 10.81 -16.46 -55.89
C ALA A 51 11.10 -17.95 -55.61
N LYS A 52 12.07 -18.51 -56.34
CA LYS A 52 12.53 -19.90 -56.14
C LYS A 52 13.03 -20.19 -54.72
N ARG A 53 13.54 -19.15 -54.03
CA ARG A 53 13.97 -19.21 -52.62
C ARG A 53 13.61 -17.87 -51.97
N PRO A 54 13.14 -17.87 -50.71
CA PRO A 54 12.90 -16.62 -49.98
C PRO A 54 14.21 -15.85 -49.79
N PRO A 55 14.15 -14.51 -49.71
CA PRO A 55 15.33 -13.70 -49.46
C PRO A 55 15.95 -14.03 -48.10
N ARG A 56 17.28 -14.07 -48.02
CA ARG A 56 17.96 -14.36 -46.76
C ARG A 56 17.90 -13.14 -45.85
N ARG A 57 17.89 -13.37 -44.54
CA ARG A 57 17.94 -12.32 -43.51
C ARG A 57 19.00 -11.24 -43.77
N ALA A 58 20.19 -11.64 -44.21
CA ALA A 58 21.29 -10.72 -44.50
C ALA A 58 21.01 -9.79 -45.70
N ASP A 59 20.20 -10.23 -46.66
CA ASP A 59 19.82 -9.43 -47.82
C ASP A 59 18.71 -8.44 -47.44
N VAL A 60 17.71 -8.89 -46.65
CA VAL A 60 16.65 -8.03 -46.11
C VAL A 60 17.22 -6.94 -45.20
N GLN A 61 18.22 -7.27 -44.38
CA GLN A 61 18.92 -6.30 -43.54
C GLN A 61 19.61 -5.21 -44.37
N LYS A 62 20.23 -5.57 -45.50
CA LYS A 62 20.86 -4.59 -46.39
C LYS A 62 19.83 -3.66 -47.04
N TRP A 63 18.68 -4.19 -47.43
CA TRP A 63 17.59 -3.39 -47.99
C TRP A 63 17.03 -2.41 -46.96
N LEU A 64 16.85 -2.84 -45.72
CA LEU A 64 16.40 -1.99 -44.61
C LEU A 64 17.40 -0.88 -44.29
N LEU A 65 18.70 -1.20 -44.21
CA LEU A 65 19.75 -0.20 -43.97
C LEU A 65 19.81 0.83 -45.11
N ALA A 66 19.74 0.37 -46.36
CA ALA A 66 19.74 1.25 -47.52
C ALA A 66 18.48 2.14 -47.62
N ALA A 67 17.33 1.64 -47.17
CA ALA A 67 16.10 2.42 -47.09
C ALA A 67 16.17 3.46 -45.94
N ARG A 68 16.64 3.06 -44.76
CA ARG A 68 16.78 3.94 -43.59
C ARG A 68 17.79 5.07 -43.82
N GLU A 69 18.91 4.78 -44.50
CA GLU A 69 19.94 5.78 -44.84
C GLU A 69 19.40 6.86 -45.79
N ARG A 70 18.50 6.50 -46.71
CA ARG A 70 17.92 7.44 -47.67
C ARG A 70 16.78 8.29 -47.08
N VAL A 71 15.96 7.67 -46.24
CA VAL A 71 14.83 8.34 -45.58
C VAL A 71 15.30 9.18 -44.38
N GLY A 72 16.53 8.97 -43.89
CA GLY A 72 17.06 9.66 -42.71
C GLY A 72 16.39 9.19 -41.42
N PHE A 73 16.03 7.90 -41.35
CA PHE A 73 15.33 7.34 -40.21
C PHE A 73 16.29 7.15 -39.01
N VAL A 74 16.07 7.92 -37.95
CA VAL A 74 16.69 7.70 -36.65
C VAL A 74 15.81 6.71 -35.89
N GLU A 75 16.36 5.55 -35.54
CA GLU A 75 15.67 4.52 -34.78
C GLU A 75 15.31 5.10 -33.40
N GLU A 76 14.04 5.46 -33.20
CA GLU A 76 13.52 5.73 -31.85
C GLU A 76 13.66 4.43 -31.07
N GLU A 77 14.59 4.41 -30.10
CA GLU A 77 14.73 3.31 -29.14
C GLU A 77 13.37 3.05 -28.51
N ILE A 78 12.76 1.94 -28.92
CA ILE A 78 11.52 1.44 -28.33
C ILE A 78 11.81 1.27 -26.82
N PRO A 79 11.12 1.99 -25.91
CA PRO A 79 11.29 1.76 -24.50
C PRO A 79 10.98 0.29 -24.20
N PRO A 80 11.81 -0.41 -23.41
CA PRO A 80 11.65 -1.84 -23.19
C PRO A 80 10.24 -2.14 -22.68
N ALA A 81 9.59 -3.11 -23.31
CA ALA A 81 8.25 -3.55 -22.97
C ALA A 81 8.11 -3.76 -21.44
N PRO A 82 6.96 -3.43 -20.83
CA PRO A 82 6.78 -3.59 -19.40
C PRO A 82 6.99 -5.06 -19.03
N LEU A 83 7.97 -5.31 -18.18
CA LEU A 83 8.33 -6.61 -17.65
C LEU A 83 7.09 -7.26 -16.99
N ILE A 84 6.48 -8.22 -17.67
CA ILE A 84 5.30 -8.94 -17.16
C ILE A 84 5.77 -9.88 -16.07
N ALA A 85 5.21 -9.74 -14.87
CA ALA A 85 5.46 -10.67 -13.77
C ALA A 85 4.87 -12.05 -14.12
N VAL A 86 5.72 -13.07 -14.16
CA VAL A 86 5.31 -14.45 -14.44
C VAL A 86 5.08 -15.16 -13.10
N ASN A 87 3.95 -15.88 -12.99
CA ASN A 87 3.64 -16.66 -11.80
C ASN A 87 4.13 -18.10 -11.96
N TYR A 88 5.23 -18.43 -11.28
CA TYR A 88 5.84 -19.75 -11.31
C TYR A 88 5.24 -20.74 -10.29
N GLU A 89 4.34 -20.29 -9.39
CA GLU A 89 3.70 -21.16 -8.41
C GLU A 89 2.78 -22.23 -9.05
N GLY A 90 2.30 -21.98 -10.27
CA GLY A 90 1.46 -22.93 -11.01
C GLY A 90 2.23 -23.91 -11.90
N ASN A 91 3.56 -23.80 -11.97
CA ASN A 91 4.37 -24.67 -12.83
C ASN A 91 4.60 -26.03 -12.12
N PRO A 92 4.25 -27.18 -12.75
CA PRO A 92 4.42 -28.51 -12.15
C PRO A 92 5.87 -28.81 -11.75
N ASP A 93 6.85 -28.31 -12.51
CA ASP A 93 8.28 -28.53 -12.22
C ASP A 93 8.71 -27.79 -10.93
N VAL A 94 8.18 -26.59 -10.73
CA VAL A 94 8.43 -25.77 -9.54
C VAL A 94 7.76 -26.38 -8.31
N LEU A 95 6.55 -26.94 -8.45
CA LEU A 95 5.87 -27.65 -7.38
C LEU A 95 6.67 -28.87 -6.92
N ALA A 96 7.18 -29.67 -7.86
CA ALA A 96 8.02 -30.83 -7.54
C ALA A 96 9.34 -30.44 -6.84
N LEU A 97 9.88 -29.26 -7.13
CA LEU A 97 11.04 -28.70 -6.43
C LEU A 97 10.70 -28.21 -5.02
N LEU A 98 9.55 -27.53 -4.85
CA LEU A 98 9.10 -27.04 -3.55
C LEU A 98 8.79 -28.18 -2.57
N GLU A 99 8.25 -29.30 -3.05
CA GLU A 99 8.03 -30.49 -2.21
C GLU A 99 9.33 -31.09 -1.66
N LYS A 100 10.44 -30.95 -2.39
CA LYS A 100 11.77 -31.41 -1.98
C LYS A 100 12.58 -30.34 -1.24
N ALA A 101 12.11 -29.09 -1.22
CA ALA A 101 12.85 -27.98 -0.65
C ALA A 101 12.82 -28.04 0.89
N PRO A 102 13.95 -27.74 1.56
CA PRO A 102 13.97 -27.64 3.01
C PRO A 102 13.07 -26.49 3.48
N ILE A 103 12.21 -26.76 4.45
CA ILE A 103 11.29 -25.78 5.03
C ILE A 103 12.06 -24.86 5.98
N ALA A 104 11.91 -23.55 5.83
CA ALA A 104 12.48 -22.58 6.75
C ALA A 104 11.75 -22.64 8.10
N ILE A 105 12.50 -22.91 9.18
CA ILE A 105 11.97 -22.86 10.55
C ILE A 105 12.10 -21.42 11.07
N PRO A 106 11.00 -20.79 11.56
CA PRO A 106 11.08 -19.44 12.09
C PRO A 106 11.96 -19.40 13.34
N LEU A 107 12.97 -18.53 13.34
CA LEU A 107 13.84 -18.33 14.49
C LEU A 107 13.16 -17.47 15.56
N PRO A 108 13.24 -17.84 16.85
CA PRO A 108 12.73 -17.01 17.93
C PRO A 108 13.53 -15.70 18.06
N ALA A 109 12.83 -14.60 18.36
CA ALA A 109 13.43 -13.26 18.42
C ALA A 109 14.63 -13.14 19.38
N ARG A 110 14.68 -13.95 20.44
CA ARG A 110 15.82 -13.98 21.38
C ARG A 110 17.12 -14.39 20.69
N LEU A 111 17.09 -15.43 19.86
CA LEU A 111 18.28 -15.89 19.13
C LEU A 111 18.76 -14.86 18.09
N LEU A 112 17.86 -14.03 17.56
CA LEU A 112 18.25 -12.94 16.67
C LEU A 112 18.99 -11.84 17.45
N MET A 113 18.54 -11.50 18.66
CA MET A 113 19.19 -10.51 19.52
C MET A 113 20.54 -11.01 20.06
N ASP A 114 20.59 -12.25 20.52
CA ASP A 114 21.81 -12.86 21.08
C ASP A 114 22.94 -12.94 20.04
N ASN A 115 22.58 -13.16 18.77
CA ASN A 115 23.53 -13.21 17.65
C ASN A 115 23.65 -11.89 16.87
N GLN A 116 23.05 -10.80 17.36
CA GLN A 116 23.09 -9.47 16.73
C GLN A 116 22.64 -9.46 15.26
N LEU A 117 21.72 -10.36 14.88
CA LEU A 117 21.21 -10.46 13.53
C LEU A 117 20.12 -9.40 13.31
N ALA A 118 20.42 -8.40 12.49
CA ALA A 118 19.45 -7.41 12.06
C ALA A 118 18.54 -8.01 10.96
N VAL A 119 17.35 -7.45 10.81
CA VAL A 119 16.41 -7.85 9.73
C VAL A 119 17.05 -7.66 8.34
N GLY A 120 17.98 -6.70 8.21
CA GLY A 120 18.74 -6.47 6.97
C GLY A 120 19.78 -7.54 6.64
N ASP A 121 20.17 -8.37 7.61
CA ASP A 121 21.14 -9.46 7.41
C ASP A 121 20.48 -10.72 6.84
N ILE A 122 19.14 -10.76 6.84
CA ILE A 122 18.36 -11.86 6.25
C ILE A 122 18.19 -11.56 4.76
N PRO A 123 18.67 -12.43 3.86
CA PRO A 123 18.53 -12.21 2.43
C PRO A 123 17.03 -12.15 2.06
N PRO A 124 16.62 -11.21 1.20
CA PRO A 124 15.23 -11.12 0.77
C PRO A 124 14.84 -12.39 0.02
N ALA A 125 13.75 -13.03 0.46
CA ALA A 125 13.19 -14.17 -0.25
C ALA A 125 12.54 -13.71 -1.56
N ILE A 126 12.77 -14.46 -2.64
CA ILE A 126 12.15 -14.21 -3.94
C ILE A 126 10.75 -14.80 -3.91
N PHE A 127 9.74 -13.98 -4.23
CA PHE A 127 8.37 -14.45 -4.38
C PHE A 127 8.17 -15.00 -5.80
N LEU A 128 7.92 -16.31 -5.90
CA LEU A 128 7.74 -17.02 -7.18
C LEU A 128 6.52 -16.53 -8.00
N ASN A 129 5.59 -15.81 -7.36
CA ASN A 129 4.44 -15.18 -8.01
C ASN A 129 4.72 -13.80 -8.65
N ARG A 130 5.90 -13.22 -8.42
CA ARG A 130 6.25 -11.86 -8.84
C ARG A 130 7.66 -11.78 -9.42
N VAL A 131 8.11 -12.86 -10.05
CA VAL A 131 9.42 -12.88 -10.69
C VAL A 131 9.31 -12.20 -12.05
N VAL A 132 10.29 -11.36 -12.31
CA VAL A 132 10.45 -10.63 -13.57
C VAL A 132 11.53 -11.34 -14.37
N GLY A 133 11.15 -11.94 -15.50
CA GLY A 133 12.05 -12.74 -16.35
C GLY A 133 12.12 -14.22 -15.98
N ASP A 134 13.04 -14.93 -16.62
CA ASP A 134 13.27 -16.36 -16.43
C ASP A 134 14.05 -16.63 -15.13
N LEU A 135 13.63 -17.64 -14.38
CA LEU A 135 14.24 -18.03 -13.10
C LEU A 135 15.21 -19.20 -13.30
N ASP A 136 16.51 -18.93 -13.23
CA ASP A 136 17.54 -19.98 -13.19
C ASP A 136 17.63 -20.62 -11.80
N VAL A 137 17.01 -21.80 -11.62
CA VAL A 137 17.10 -22.56 -10.37
C VAL A 137 18.34 -23.47 -10.39
N ARG A 138 19.37 -23.09 -9.63
CA ARG A 138 20.55 -23.95 -9.43
C ARG A 138 20.28 -24.94 -8.29
N VAL A 139 20.06 -26.21 -8.63
CA VAL A 139 19.95 -27.29 -7.65
C VAL A 139 21.35 -27.79 -7.31
N SER A 140 21.84 -27.41 -6.13
CA SER A 140 23.08 -27.94 -5.58
C SER A 140 22.74 -29.03 -4.56
N ASN A 141 23.17 -30.27 -4.80
CA ASN A 141 22.96 -31.40 -3.87
C ASN A 141 23.95 -31.40 -2.69
N GLU A 142 24.80 -30.38 -2.59
CA GLU A 142 25.82 -30.27 -1.55
C GLU A 142 25.37 -29.27 -0.48
N THR A 143 25.29 -29.72 0.78
CA THR A 143 25.23 -28.83 1.93
C THR A 143 26.41 -27.86 1.87
N PRO A 144 26.18 -26.53 1.89
CA PRO A 144 27.28 -25.59 1.80
C PRO A 144 28.21 -25.80 3.00
N ALA A 145 29.43 -26.25 2.73
CA ALA A 145 30.48 -26.27 3.72
C ALA A 145 30.65 -24.84 4.27
N ARG A 146 30.72 -24.70 5.60
CA ARG A 146 30.95 -23.42 6.28
C ARG A 146 32.24 -22.79 5.75
N THR A 147 32.13 -21.92 4.76
CA THR A 147 33.18 -20.96 4.43
C THR A 147 33.06 -19.82 5.44
N PRO A 148 34.12 -19.50 6.20
CA PRO A 148 34.10 -18.31 7.04
C PRO A 148 33.97 -17.10 6.10
N VAL A 149 32.87 -16.36 6.24
CA VAL A 149 32.67 -15.09 5.54
C VAL A 149 33.80 -14.17 5.99
N ARG A 150 34.70 -13.87 5.05
CA ARG A 150 35.78 -12.91 5.25
C ARG A 150 35.13 -11.56 5.50
N ALA A 151 35.26 -11.04 6.72
CA ALA A 151 34.80 -9.71 7.07
C ALA A 151 35.40 -8.71 6.07
N VAL A 152 34.53 -8.11 5.25
CA VAL A 152 34.91 -6.99 4.40
C VAL A 152 35.07 -5.79 5.31
N THR A 153 36.30 -5.56 5.76
CA THR A 153 36.70 -4.31 6.39
C THR A 153 36.69 -3.22 5.32
N THR A 154 35.56 -2.56 5.15
CA THR A 154 35.52 -1.24 4.52
C THR A 154 35.58 -0.20 5.63
N GLY A 155 36.80 0.26 5.90
CA GLY A 155 37.00 1.49 6.64
C GLY A 155 36.54 2.67 5.79
N ALA A 156 35.37 3.22 6.12
CA ALA A 156 34.95 4.56 5.75
C ALA A 156 33.78 4.99 6.65
N VAL A 157 34.07 5.25 7.93
CA VAL A 157 33.19 6.11 8.73
C VAL A 157 33.49 7.55 8.31
N GLN A 158 32.72 8.07 7.35
CA GLN A 158 32.58 9.51 7.19
C GLN A 158 31.45 9.95 8.12
N LEU A 159 31.77 10.75 9.14
CA LEU A 159 30.77 11.49 9.89
C LEU A 159 30.08 12.46 8.94
N GLY A 160 28.85 12.13 8.53
CA GLY A 160 27.99 13.04 7.80
C GLY A 160 27.47 14.13 8.74
N GLU A 161 28.01 15.34 8.61
CA GLU A 161 27.43 16.54 9.20
C GLU A 161 25.98 16.68 8.74
N THR A 162 25.07 16.64 9.69
CA THR A 162 23.63 16.59 9.45
C THR A 162 23.10 18.00 9.20
N TYR A 163 23.01 18.41 7.94
CA TYR A 163 22.04 19.43 7.55
C TYR A 163 20.70 18.75 7.22
N PRO A 164 19.55 19.23 7.74
CA PRO A 164 18.27 18.63 7.46
C PRO A 164 17.85 18.96 6.02
N GLN A 165 18.24 18.12 5.06
CA GLN A 165 17.58 18.14 3.76
C GLN A 165 16.14 17.66 3.95
N ARG A 166 15.21 18.62 3.83
CA ARG A 166 13.79 18.38 3.76
C ARG A 166 13.53 17.52 2.53
N ARG A 167 13.34 16.21 2.72
CA ARG A 167 12.94 15.29 1.65
C ARG A 167 11.56 15.72 1.16
N GLU A 168 11.51 16.28 -0.04
CA GLU A 168 10.25 16.59 -0.70
C GLU A 168 9.59 15.29 -1.17
N PHE A 169 8.30 15.16 -0.92
CA PHE A 169 7.52 14.00 -1.32
C PHE A 169 7.22 14.11 -2.81
N ASP A 170 7.60 13.09 -3.57
CA ASP A 170 7.30 13.00 -4.99
C ASP A 170 5.79 12.78 -5.20
N VAL A 171 5.09 13.88 -5.51
CA VAL A 171 3.62 13.96 -5.59
C VAL A 171 3.07 13.07 -6.73
N THR A 172 3.91 12.72 -7.70
CA THR A 172 3.54 11.88 -8.85
C THR A 172 3.30 10.41 -8.47
N ARG A 173 3.84 9.96 -7.33
CA ARG A 173 3.71 8.58 -6.84
C ARG A 173 2.54 8.40 -5.87
N ILE A 174 1.87 9.48 -5.48
CA ILE A 174 0.77 9.47 -4.52
C ILE A 174 -0.54 9.29 -5.30
N ARG A 175 -1.02 8.04 -5.41
CA ARG A 175 -2.36 7.77 -5.94
C ARG A 175 -3.43 8.34 -5.02
N SER A 176 -4.46 8.96 -5.59
CA SER A 176 -5.55 9.53 -4.81
C SER A 176 -6.42 8.42 -4.21
N ILE A 177 -7.05 8.69 -3.06
CA ILE A 177 -7.90 7.71 -2.36
C ILE A 177 -9.13 7.34 -3.22
N ALA A 178 -9.55 8.22 -4.13
CA ALA A 178 -10.63 7.97 -5.08
C ALA A 178 -10.22 6.91 -6.14
N ASP A 179 -8.96 6.90 -6.59
CA ASP A 179 -8.44 5.93 -7.56
C ASP A 179 -8.34 4.51 -6.98
N MET A 180 -8.33 4.37 -5.65
CA MET A 180 -8.32 3.08 -4.95
C MET A 180 -9.74 2.53 -4.72
N GLU A 181 -10.76 3.38 -4.70
CA GLU A 181 -12.17 2.95 -4.55
C GLU A 181 -12.73 2.38 -5.87
N SER A 182 -12.25 2.85 -7.03
CA SER A 182 -12.62 2.30 -8.34
C SER A 182 -12.10 0.88 -8.58
N LEU A 183 -10.97 0.51 -7.98
CA LEU A 183 -10.37 -0.83 -8.08
C LEU A 183 -11.01 -1.87 -7.15
N ASN A 184 -11.65 -1.44 -6.06
CA ASN A 184 -12.29 -2.32 -5.08
C ASN A 184 -13.77 -2.59 -5.34
N SER A 185 -14.34 -2.02 -6.40
CA SER A 185 -15.77 -2.13 -6.72
C SER A 185 -16.17 -3.46 -7.40
N SER A 186 -15.24 -4.41 -7.56
CA SER A 186 -15.47 -5.66 -8.32
C SER A 186 -15.08 -6.93 -7.56
N LYS A 187 -15.48 -7.06 -6.29
CA LYS A 187 -15.53 -8.39 -5.63
C LYS A 187 -16.58 -8.46 -4.51
N PRO A 188 -17.72 -9.15 -4.72
CA PRO A 188 -18.54 -9.58 -3.59
C PRO A 188 -17.75 -10.65 -2.82
N SER A 189 -17.50 -10.37 -1.53
CA SER A 189 -16.81 -11.30 -0.64
C SER A 189 -17.65 -12.56 -0.46
N SER A 190 -17.12 -13.69 -0.92
CA SER A 190 -17.65 -15.03 -0.67
C SER A 190 -17.84 -15.27 0.83
N THR A 191 -19.02 -15.78 1.19
CA THR A 191 -19.40 -16.23 2.53
C THR A 191 -18.61 -17.49 2.90
N PRO A 192 -17.76 -17.49 3.95
CA PRO A 192 -17.16 -18.73 4.45
C PRO A 192 -18.12 -19.40 5.44
N ALA A 193 -18.36 -20.69 5.26
CA ALA A 193 -19.10 -21.54 6.17
C ALA A 193 -18.47 -21.56 7.58
N ALA A 194 -19.33 -21.78 8.57
CA ALA A 194 -19.05 -21.68 9.99
C ALA A 194 -18.14 -22.80 10.50
N ASP A 195 -16.91 -22.44 10.82
CA ASP A 195 -15.97 -23.23 11.62
C ASP A 195 -15.73 -22.42 12.91
N PRO A 196 -15.87 -22.95 14.14
CA PRO A 196 -15.88 -22.15 15.38
C PRO A 196 -14.56 -21.39 15.65
N GLY A 197 -13.43 -21.90 15.15
CA GLY A 197 -12.16 -21.16 15.14
C GLY A 197 -12.15 -19.99 14.16
N ASN A 198 -12.83 -20.14 13.02
CA ASN A 198 -13.01 -19.10 12.02
C ASN A 198 -14.04 -18.05 12.47
N ASP A 199 -15.03 -18.40 13.31
CA ASP A 199 -16.03 -17.44 13.81
C ASP A 199 -15.38 -16.34 14.67
N ARG A 200 -14.42 -16.68 15.55
CA ARG A 200 -13.65 -15.66 16.32
C ARG A 200 -12.88 -14.71 15.41
N VAL A 201 -12.28 -15.22 14.34
CA VAL A 201 -11.52 -14.42 13.36
C VAL A 201 -12.45 -13.60 12.46
N ALA A 202 -13.60 -14.16 12.08
CA ALA A 202 -14.64 -13.49 11.31
C ALA A 202 -15.26 -12.34 12.11
N LEU A 203 -15.51 -12.52 13.41
CA LEU A 203 -15.98 -11.48 14.32
C LEU A 203 -15.00 -10.31 14.40
N ILE A 204 -13.70 -10.58 14.41
CA ILE A 204 -12.70 -9.51 14.38
C ILE A 204 -12.83 -8.68 13.09
N ARG A 205 -13.09 -9.32 11.95
CA ARG A 205 -13.06 -8.67 10.63
C ARG A 205 -14.38 -7.98 10.25
N ALA A 206 -15.53 -8.59 10.55
CA ALA A 206 -16.84 -8.13 10.11
C ALA A 206 -17.92 -8.29 11.21
N PRO A 207 -18.96 -7.45 11.23
CA PRO A 207 -20.10 -7.62 12.13
C PRO A 207 -20.91 -8.86 11.75
N ARG A 208 -21.59 -9.48 12.73
CA ARG A 208 -22.53 -10.57 12.45
C ARG A 208 -23.67 -10.04 11.58
N ALA A 209 -24.19 -10.89 10.69
CA ALA A 209 -25.34 -10.55 9.84
C ALA A 209 -26.57 -10.13 10.68
N GLU A 210 -26.70 -10.67 11.90
CA GLU A 210 -27.75 -10.34 12.85
C GLU A 210 -27.66 -8.92 13.41
N THR A 211 -26.44 -8.43 13.69
CA THR A 211 -26.20 -7.12 14.33
C THR A 211 -26.75 -5.94 13.51
N ASN A 212 -26.74 -6.07 12.18
CA ASN A 212 -27.19 -5.03 11.25
C ASN A 212 -28.51 -5.38 10.54
N ARG A 213 -29.21 -6.44 10.96
CA ARG A 213 -30.46 -6.86 10.32
C ARG A 213 -31.50 -5.74 10.42
N GLY A 214 -32.05 -5.33 9.28
CA GLY A 214 -33.07 -4.27 9.20
C GLY A 214 -32.55 -2.84 9.42
N ARG A 215 -31.23 -2.62 9.47
CA ARG A 215 -30.65 -1.27 9.50
C ARG A 215 -30.16 -0.87 8.11
N ASP A 216 -30.48 0.35 7.71
CA ASP A 216 -29.98 0.95 6.48
C ASP A 216 -28.44 1.06 6.52
N PRO A 217 -27.71 0.55 5.51
CA PRO A 217 -26.26 0.69 5.39
C PRO A 217 -25.74 2.12 5.54
N GLU A 218 -26.49 3.14 5.12
CA GLU A 218 -26.05 4.54 5.19
C GLU A 218 -26.24 5.17 6.57
N SER A 219 -27.09 4.58 7.40
CA SER A 219 -27.43 5.09 8.73
C SER A 219 -26.23 5.13 9.69
N ARG A 220 -26.24 6.08 10.63
CA ARG A 220 -25.23 6.19 11.70
C ARG A 220 -25.29 5.04 12.71
N THR A 221 -26.44 4.37 12.78
CA THR A 221 -26.67 3.21 13.65
C THR A 221 -26.19 1.90 13.03
N TYR A 222 -25.83 1.89 11.74
CA TYR A 222 -25.24 0.74 11.07
C TYR A 222 -23.82 0.52 11.59
N ILE A 223 -23.59 -0.62 12.24
CA ILE A 223 -22.31 -0.95 12.89
C ILE A 223 -21.33 -1.44 11.83
N ARG A 224 -20.20 -0.75 11.68
CA ARG A 224 -19.18 -1.04 10.69
C ARG A 224 -17.87 -1.48 11.35
N GLY A 225 -17.15 -2.35 10.66
CA GLY A 225 -15.72 -2.56 10.87
C GLY A 225 -15.34 -3.53 11.98
N VAL A 226 -14.08 -3.38 12.41
CA VAL A 226 -13.32 -4.37 13.19
C VAL A 226 -13.68 -4.27 14.67
N LEU A 227 -13.82 -5.41 15.35
CA LEU A 227 -14.09 -5.46 16.78
C LEU A 227 -12.86 -5.01 17.60
N HIS A 228 -13.04 -4.07 18.53
CA HIS A 228 -11.98 -3.68 19.45
C HIS A 228 -11.73 -4.76 20.51
N THR A 229 -10.46 -4.99 20.85
CA THR A 229 -10.07 -6.00 21.87
C THR A 229 -10.60 -5.63 23.26
N HIS A 230 -10.55 -4.33 23.60
CA HIS A 230 -10.99 -3.79 24.89
C HIS A 230 -12.08 -2.75 24.68
N PRO A 231 -13.35 -3.16 24.49
CA PRO A 231 -14.43 -2.22 24.17
C PRO A 231 -14.83 -1.35 25.37
N LYS A 232 -14.81 -1.91 26.58
CA LYS A 232 -15.19 -1.20 27.81
C LYS A 232 -14.21 -0.09 28.16
N GLU A 233 -12.91 -0.36 28.03
CA GLU A 233 -11.85 0.63 28.27
C GLU A 233 -11.97 1.82 27.31
N MET A 234 -12.26 1.55 26.03
CA MET A 234 -12.50 2.61 25.04
C MET A 234 -13.74 3.46 25.38
N LEU A 235 -14.81 2.82 25.86
CA LEU A 235 -16.03 3.53 26.26
C LEU A 235 -15.82 4.39 27.51
N MET A 236 -15.14 3.83 28.53
CA MET A 236 -14.77 4.58 29.73
C MET A 236 -13.80 5.72 29.41
N GLY A 237 -12.83 5.50 28.53
CA GLY A 237 -11.93 6.55 28.04
C GLY A 237 -12.67 7.69 27.33
N ALA A 238 -13.69 7.36 26.53
CA ALA A 238 -14.54 8.37 25.89
C ALA A 238 -15.30 9.22 26.93
N LEU A 239 -15.89 8.56 27.94
CA LEU A 239 -16.57 9.26 29.03
C LEU A 239 -15.63 10.18 29.82
N VAL A 240 -14.48 9.66 30.24
CA VAL A 240 -13.48 10.42 31.01
C VAL A 240 -12.94 11.60 30.21
N THR A 241 -12.75 11.43 28.89
CA THR A 241 -12.31 12.54 28.03
C THR A 241 -13.34 13.65 27.96
N LEU A 242 -14.64 13.33 27.85
CA LEU A 242 -15.69 14.34 27.87
C LEU A 242 -15.80 15.02 29.23
N LEU A 243 -15.71 14.26 30.31
CA LEU A 243 -15.67 14.82 31.67
C LEU A 243 -14.50 15.77 31.83
N LEU A 244 -13.29 15.41 31.39
CA LEU A 244 -12.11 16.27 31.48
C LEU A 244 -12.25 17.56 30.64
N ILE A 245 -12.83 17.47 29.45
CA ILE A 245 -13.03 18.65 28.57
C ILE A 245 -14.01 19.65 29.21
N ILE A 246 -14.97 19.19 30.01
CA ILE A 246 -15.91 20.03 30.74
C ILE A 246 -15.29 20.49 32.07
N ASP A 247 -14.71 19.58 32.83
CA ASP A 247 -14.17 19.84 34.16
C ASP A 247 -12.99 20.83 34.12
N LEU A 248 -12.12 20.77 33.12
CA LEU A 248 -10.97 21.67 33.00
C LEU A 248 -11.36 23.16 32.96
N PRO A 249 -12.23 23.64 32.04
CA PRO A 249 -12.65 25.04 32.05
C PRO A 249 -13.47 25.41 33.29
N LEU A 250 -14.27 24.47 33.82
CA LEU A 250 -15.03 24.71 35.06
C LEU A 250 -14.12 24.83 36.28
N ALA A 251 -13.04 24.06 36.36
CA ALA A 251 -12.03 24.12 37.41
C ALA A 251 -11.27 25.45 37.36
N VAL A 252 -10.92 25.94 36.16
CA VAL A 252 -10.30 27.26 35.99
C VAL A 252 -11.26 28.36 36.41
N LEU A 253 -12.51 28.32 35.94
CA LEU A 253 -13.52 29.33 36.27
C LEU A 253 -13.86 29.34 37.77
N SER A 254 -14.01 28.16 38.37
CA SER A 254 -14.27 28.03 39.81
C SER A 254 -13.10 28.49 40.66
N ALA A 255 -11.85 28.18 40.28
CA ALA A 255 -10.68 28.68 40.99
C ALA A 255 -10.63 30.23 40.98
N VAL A 256 -10.89 30.86 39.83
CA VAL A 256 -10.94 32.33 39.72
C VAL A 256 -12.08 32.92 40.54
N LEU A 257 -13.29 32.36 40.44
CA LEU A 257 -14.46 32.83 41.18
C LEU A 257 -14.29 32.68 42.69
N LEU A 258 -13.73 31.57 43.16
CA LEU A 258 -13.48 31.34 44.59
C LEU A 258 -12.44 32.32 45.13
N LEU A 259 -11.36 32.56 44.37
CA LEU A 259 -10.35 33.55 44.74
C LEU A 259 -10.91 34.98 44.79
N LEU A 260 -11.79 35.33 43.85
CA LEU A 260 -12.50 36.62 43.87
C LEU A 260 -13.56 36.71 44.97
N SER A 261 -14.19 35.60 45.35
CA SER A 261 -15.17 35.58 46.45
C SER A 261 -14.55 35.90 47.80
N ASP A 262 -13.30 35.50 48.00
CA ASP A 262 -12.53 35.78 49.21
C ASP A 262 -12.00 37.22 49.24
N GLN A 263 -11.49 37.72 48.09
CA GLN A 263 -10.93 39.07 48.00
C GLN A 263 -11.97 40.19 47.85
N LYS A 264 -13.14 39.91 47.26
CA LYS A 264 -14.23 40.88 47.02
C LYS A 264 -15.60 40.28 47.36
N PRO A 265 -15.88 40.06 48.65
CA PRO A 265 -17.08 39.35 49.10
C PRO A 265 -18.38 40.09 48.74
N GLU A 266 -18.40 41.42 48.69
CA GLU A 266 -19.63 42.17 48.37
C GLU A 266 -20.17 41.87 46.97
N THR A 267 -19.29 41.70 45.99
CA THR A 267 -19.65 41.41 44.59
C THR A 267 -19.85 39.91 44.31
N PHE A 268 -19.25 39.02 45.11
CA PHE A 268 -19.16 37.58 44.82
C PHE A 268 -19.65 36.68 45.97
N SER A 269 -20.40 37.22 46.94
CA SER A 269 -20.98 36.46 48.07
C SER A 269 -21.93 35.34 47.64
N TRP A 270 -22.48 35.40 46.42
CA TRP A 270 -23.37 34.40 45.87
C TRP A 270 -22.67 33.10 45.42
N VAL A 271 -21.33 33.10 45.32
CA VAL A 271 -20.56 31.94 44.81
C VAL A 271 -20.65 30.78 45.80
N PRO A 272 -21.23 29.63 45.42
CA PRO A 272 -21.40 28.50 46.32
C PRO A 272 -20.07 27.80 46.64
N LYS A 273 -19.86 27.40 47.90
CA LYS A 273 -18.65 26.68 48.34
C LYS A 273 -18.45 25.31 47.65
N TRP A 274 -19.51 24.69 47.13
CA TRP A 274 -19.40 23.41 46.41
C TRP A 274 -18.62 23.54 45.09
N PHE A 275 -18.38 24.76 44.58
CA PHE A 275 -17.52 24.99 43.41
C PHE A 275 -16.09 24.45 43.62
N LEU A 276 -15.66 24.24 44.86
CA LEU A 276 -14.40 23.57 45.19
C LEU A 276 -14.33 22.12 44.66
N ALA A 277 -15.48 21.52 44.33
CA ALA A 277 -15.54 20.16 43.79
C ALA A 277 -14.83 20.02 42.44
N PHE A 278 -14.89 21.01 41.55
CA PHE A 278 -14.24 20.95 40.22
C PHE A 278 -12.70 20.92 40.30
N PRO A 279 -12.02 21.86 40.98
CA PRO A 279 -10.55 21.79 41.11
C PRO A 279 -10.10 20.56 41.91
N LEU A 280 -10.93 20.06 42.84
CA LEU A 280 -10.64 18.84 43.60
C LEU A 280 -10.86 17.55 42.78
N ALA A 281 -11.80 17.56 41.84
CA ALA A 281 -12.08 16.44 40.94
C ALA A 281 -11.03 16.31 39.82
N LEU A 282 -10.46 17.42 39.37
CA LEU A 282 -9.45 17.49 38.32
C LEU A 282 -8.29 16.47 38.46
N PRO A 283 -7.62 16.31 39.62
CA PRO A 283 -6.57 15.29 39.77
C PRO A 283 -7.09 13.86 39.61
N VAL A 284 -8.30 13.58 40.10
CA VAL A 284 -8.93 12.24 40.00
C VAL A 284 -9.28 11.93 38.54
N ILE A 285 -9.92 12.87 37.85
CA ILE A 285 -10.28 12.75 36.44
C ILE A 285 -9.00 12.71 35.56
N GLY A 286 -7.99 13.50 35.90
CA GLY A 286 -6.69 13.51 35.23
C GLY A 286 -5.96 12.16 35.33
N LEU A 287 -5.93 11.55 36.53
CA LEU A 287 -5.38 10.20 36.72
C LEU A 287 -6.17 9.15 35.92
N ALA A 288 -7.50 9.23 35.92
CA ALA A 288 -8.34 8.36 35.11
C ALA A 288 -8.06 8.52 33.61
N PHE A 289 -7.83 9.75 33.14
CA PHE A 289 -7.46 10.04 31.75
C PHE A 289 -6.10 9.43 31.38
N LEU A 290 -5.10 9.55 32.25
CA LEU A 290 -3.79 8.92 32.03
C LEU A 290 -3.90 7.40 31.94
N ALA A 291 -4.62 6.76 32.86
CA ALA A 291 -4.79 5.31 32.86
C ALA A 291 -5.59 4.80 31.64
N LEU A 292 -6.77 5.38 31.40
CA LEU A 292 -7.72 4.83 30.43
C LEU A 292 -7.48 5.35 29.02
N CYS A 293 -7.14 6.63 28.85
CA CYS A 293 -6.98 7.25 27.54
C CYS A 293 -5.55 7.14 27.02
N VAL A 294 -4.55 7.34 27.86
CA VAL A 294 -3.13 7.35 27.43
C VAL A 294 -2.55 5.94 27.35
N ALA A 295 -2.83 5.08 28.34
CA ALA A 295 -2.35 3.70 28.32
C ALA A 295 -3.27 2.76 27.51
N GLY A 296 -4.59 2.82 27.74
CA GLY A 296 -5.57 1.92 27.12
C GLY A 296 -6.22 2.40 25.80
N GLY A 297 -6.30 3.71 25.58
CA GLY A 297 -7.07 4.33 24.47
C GLY A 297 -6.42 4.25 23.08
N LYS A 298 -5.83 3.12 22.72
CA LYS A 298 -5.12 2.89 21.44
C LYS A 298 -6.03 2.27 20.40
N CYS A 299 -5.84 2.63 19.13
CA CYS A 299 -6.47 1.95 18.01
C CYS A 299 -5.91 0.52 17.86
N ARG A 300 -6.77 -0.47 17.64
CA ARG A 300 -6.30 -1.83 17.30
C ARG A 300 -5.49 -1.92 16.00
N ILE A 301 -5.81 -1.09 14.99
CA ILE A 301 -5.17 -1.16 13.67
C ILE A 301 -3.88 -0.35 13.64
N CYS A 302 -3.96 0.97 13.88
CA CYS A 302 -2.80 1.85 13.75
C CYS A 302 -2.09 2.15 15.07
N THR A 303 -2.54 1.57 16.19
CA THR A 303 -1.97 1.73 17.55
C THR A 303 -1.88 3.17 18.08
N GLN A 304 -2.42 4.15 17.34
CA GLN A 304 -2.48 5.55 17.74
C GLN A 304 -3.48 5.78 18.87
N ARG A 305 -3.15 6.73 19.76
CA ARG A 305 -4.00 7.14 20.88
C ARG A 305 -5.15 8.01 20.39
N GLN A 306 -6.40 7.57 20.63
CA GLN A 306 -7.59 8.23 20.05
C GLN A 306 -7.96 9.53 20.75
N PHE A 307 -7.76 9.61 22.06
CA PHE A 307 -8.18 10.74 22.89
C PHE A 307 -7.08 11.78 23.12
N VAL A 308 -5.88 11.55 22.58
CA VAL A 308 -4.75 12.46 22.74
C VAL A 308 -4.61 13.29 21.47
N PRO A 309 -4.63 14.64 21.57
CA PRO A 309 -4.41 15.49 20.42
C PRO A 309 -3.00 15.27 19.88
N ARG A 310 -2.89 15.19 18.55
CA ARG A 310 -1.62 15.08 17.84
C ARG A 310 -1.66 15.97 16.61
N ALA A 311 -0.56 16.68 16.38
CA ALA A 311 -0.33 17.51 15.20
C ALA A 311 0.00 16.64 13.98
N CYS A 312 -0.97 15.84 13.53
CA CYS A 312 -0.86 15.04 12.33
C CYS A 312 -2.10 15.21 11.47
N ARG A 313 -1.96 15.00 10.16
CA ARG A 313 -3.09 15.00 9.24
C ARG A 313 -4.10 13.92 9.66
N LYS A 314 -5.34 14.33 9.86
CA LYS A 314 -6.44 13.43 10.21
C LYS A 314 -7.08 12.88 8.93
N ASN A 315 -7.71 11.72 9.05
CA ASN A 315 -8.41 11.10 7.94
C ASN A 315 -9.66 11.91 7.56
N VAL A 316 -9.95 12.01 6.26
CA VAL A 316 -11.13 12.74 5.74
C VAL A 316 -12.45 12.15 6.26
N LYS A 317 -12.49 10.83 6.49
CA LYS A 317 -13.68 10.12 7.00
C LYS A 317 -13.83 10.20 8.53
N ALA A 318 -12.95 10.91 9.23
CA ALA A 318 -13.03 11.06 10.69
C ALA A 318 -14.20 11.97 11.09
N HIS A 319 -14.82 11.70 12.25
CA HIS A 319 -15.87 12.57 12.76
C HIS A 319 -15.27 13.93 13.15
N HIS A 320 -15.75 14.99 12.52
CA HIS A 320 -15.26 16.35 12.72
C HIS A 320 -16.43 17.30 12.90
N VAL A 321 -16.32 18.19 13.88
CA VAL A 321 -17.21 19.33 14.06
C VAL A 321 -16.32 20.57 14.12
N PRO A 322 -16.60 21.62 13.31
CA PRO A 322 -15.84 22.87 13.41
C PRO A 322 -15.89 23.39 14.85
N ILE A 323 -14.81 23.98 15.34
CA ILE A 323 -14.61 24.46 16.73
C ILE A 323 -14.25 23.34 17.72
N ILE A 324 -15.01 22.25 17.75
CA ILE A 324 -14.83 21.19 18.77
C ILE A 324 -13.73 20.19 18.37
N GLY A 325 -13.38 20.14 17.08
CA GLY A 325 -12.34 19.27 16.54
C GLY A 325 -12.81 17.83 16.35
N TYR A 326 -11.90 16.88 16.54
CA TYR A 326 -12.14 15.46 16.22
C TYR A 326 -12.44 14.58 17.46
N ILE A 327 -11.93 14.95 18.64
CA ILE A 327 -11.95 14.09 19.83
C ILE A 327 -13.37 13.98 20.40
N VAL A 328 -14.03 15.12 20.65
CA VAL A 328 -15.39 15.16 21.21
C VAL A 328 -16.41 14.45 20.32
N PRO A 329 -16.54 14.74 19.02
CA PRO A 329 -17.54 14.05 18.19
C PRO A 329 -17.26 12.55 18.11
N THR A 330 -15.98 12.14 18.10
CA THR A 330 -15.61 10.72 18.15
C THR A 330 -16.03 10.09 19.48
N ALA A 331 -15.79 10.74 20.62
CA ALA A 331 -16.19 10.26 21.95
C ALA A 331 -17.71 10.16 22.11
N LEU A 332 -18.46 11.16 21.66
CA LEU A 332 -19.93 11.12 21.65
C LEU A 332 -20.44 9.97 20.77
N HIS A 333 -19.84 9.80 19.60
CA HIS A 333 -20.23 8.73 18.68
C HIS A 333 -19.99 7.33 19.28
N MET A 334 -18.88 7.15 20.01
CA MET A 334 -18.60 5.92 20.76
C MET A 334 -19.68 5.64 21.81
N LEU A 335 -20.12 6.67 22.57
CA LEU A 335 -21.09 6.51 23.64
C LEU A 335 -22.51 6.21 23.11
N PHE A 336 -22.95 6.92 22.08
CA PHE A 336 -24.31 6.75 21.54
C PHE A 336 -24.45 5.54 20.63
N PHE A 337 -23.50 5.33 19.71
CA PHE A 337 -23.62 4.34 18.65
C PHE A 337 -22.76 3.09 18.88
N ARG A 338 -21.87 3.10 19.87
CA ARG A 338 -20.95 1.98 20.19
C ARG A 338 -20.07 1.52 19.03
N TRP A 339 -19.78 2.44 18.11
CA TRP A 339 -18.75 2.30 17.10
C TRP A 339 -18.21 3.68 16.75
N PHE A 340 -17.04 3.76 16.11
CA PHE A 340 -16.42 5.01 15.70
C PHE A 340 -15.45 4.79 14.54
N ARG A 341 -15.07 5.86 13.83
CA ARG A 341 -13.92 5.84 12.91
C ARG A 341 -12.67 6.36 13.60
N CYS A 342 -11.57 5.60 13.50
CA CYS A 342 -10.27 6.07 13.97
C CYS A 342 -9.89 7.39 13.28
N THR A 343 -9.53 8.41 14.06
CA THR A 343 -9.20 9.75 13.51
C THR A 343 -7.93 9.75 12.65
N TYR A 344 -7.08 8.74 12.82
CA TYR A 344 -5.81 8.58 12.11
C TYR A 344 -5.94 7.69 10.86
N CYS A 345 -6.28 6.42 11.03
CA CYS A 345 -6.36 5.47 9.90
C CYS A 345 -7.73 5.44 9.20
N GLY A 346 -8.76 6.10 9.74
CA GLY A 346 -10.10 6.14 9.15
C GLY A 346 -10.90 4.83 9.26
N THR A 347 -10.27 3.74 9.72
CA THR A 347 -10.92 2.43 9.84
C THR A 347 -12.08 2.50 10.84
N PRO A 348 -13.27 1.98 10.48
CA PRO A 348 -14.36 1.84 11.42
C PRO A 348 -14.03 0.74 12.45
N VAL A 349 -14.27 1.05 13.71
CA VAL A 349 -14.03 0.17 14.86
C VAL A 349 -15.31 0.08 15.68
N ARG A 350 -15.75 -1.13 15.98
CA ARG A 350 -16.92 -1.38 16.80
C ARG A 350 -16.55 -1.75 18.24
N LEU A 351 -17.37 -1.29 19.18
CA LEU A 351 -17.22 -1.48 20.62
C LEU A 351 -18.30 -2.41 21.21
N LYS A 352 -19.20 -2.94 20.37
CA LYS A 352 -20.23 -3.89 20.77
C LYS A 352 -20.42 -4.92 19.66
N GLU A 353 -20.87 -6.10 20.06
CA GLU A 353 -21.48 -7.10 19.17
C GLU A 353 -22.97 -6.83 18.94
#